data_AF-A0A6S6T5H2-F1
#
_entry.id   AF-A0A6S6T5H2-F1
#
_cell.length_a   1.000
_cell.length_b   1.000
_cell.length_c   1.000
_cell.angle_alpha   90.00
_cell.angle_beta   90.00
_cell.angle_gamma   90.00
#
_symmetry.space_group_name_H-M   'P 1'
#
loop_
_entity.id
_entity.type
_entity.pdbx_description
1 polymer ?
#
loop_
_entity_poly.entity_id
_entity_poly.type
_entity_poly.pdbx_seq_one_letter_code
_entity_poly.pdbx_strand_id
1 'polypeptide(L)'
;MFLRIFIVHSLINLKKGYRMTKKTIVSLVSIIAISTLMIGCGGSSSTTPAVTEPVADTGVIAGQTQTDNTTLDATQINAGTVSKDIELVVETVDKAATSTATIKAGTQFLDANGDILADVVPKIALTQKKGESATATETTKSVQTEINFTDANGNKITPTQAVEVKVKAPEGSKAGDEVQLSIPDAAEKGTGQQKLVIFIVDANGFLTVRILPDAFKNLTVIVIIVEKRTPVTGAS
;
A
#
# COMPACT_ATOMS: atom_id res chain seq x y z
N MET A 1 50.89 -11.93 2.17
CA MET A 1 50.19 -11.67 0.89
C MET A 1 49.51 -10.31 1.03
N PHE A 2 50.16 -9.26 0.55
CA PHE A 2 49.74 -7.87 0.77
C PHE A 2 48.84 -7.41 -0.37
N LEU A 3 47.57 -7.14 -0.08
CA LEU A 3 46.64 -6.53 -1.02
C LEU A 3 46.63 -5.01 -0.80
N ARG A 4 47.25 -4.28 -1.74
CA ARG A 4 47.24 -2.81 -1.79
C ARG A 4 45.97 -2.36 -2.54
N ILE A 5 45.11 -1.60 -1.88
CA ILE A 5 43.97 -0.92 -2.49
C ILE A 5 44.48 0.36 -3.15
N PHE A 6 44.37 0.44 -4.48
CA PHE A 6 44.59 1.66 -5.26
C PHE A 6 43.32 2.52 -5.21
N ILE A 7 43.39 3.68 -4.54
CA ILE A 7 42.43 4.77 -4.71
C ILE A 7 43.00 5.66 -5.82
N VAL A 8 42.47 5.52 -7.03
CA VAL A 8 42.77 6.45 -8.13
C VAL A 8 41.79 7.63 -8.05
N HIS A 9 42.37 8.78 -7.74
CA HIS A 9 41.82 10.10 -7.99
C HIS A 9 41.40 10.24 -9.46
N SER A 10 40.16 10.67 -9.70
CA SER A 10 39.82 11.38 -10.93
C SER A 10 38.94 12.59 -10.59
N LEU A 11 39.63 13.70 -10.36
CA LEU A 11 39.12 15.07 -10.50
C LEU A 11 39.71 15.61 -11.81
N ILE A 12 39.01 16.58 -12.42
CA ILE A 12 39.27 17.30 -13.70
C ILE A 12 38.21 16.86 -14.73
N ASN A 13 37.23 17.66 -15.18
CA ASN A 13 37.22 19.08 -15.54
C ASN A 13 35.76 19.54 -15.68
N LEU A 14 35.33 20.64 -15.05
CA LEU A 14 34.32 21.53 -15.65
C LEU A 14 34.42 22.94 -15.04
N LYS A 15 35.25 23.78 -15.66
CA LYS A 15 35.24 25.23 -15.48
C LYS A 15 34.68 25.83 -16.76
N LYS A 16 33.48 26.42 -16.71
CA LYS A 16 33.14 27.70 -17.37
C LYS A 16 31.68 28.09 -17.10
N GLY A 17 31.53 29.18 -16.35
CA GLY A 17 30.50 30.19 -16.56
C GLY A 17 29.04 29.80 -16.30
N TYR A 18 28.63 29.77 -15.03
CA TYR A 18 27.24 30.02 -14.69
C TYR A 18 27.14 30.77 -13.35
N ARG A 19 26.68 32.02 -13.39
CA ARG A 19 26.27 32.77 -12.19
C ARG A 19 24.93 32.19 -11.72
N MET A 20 24.97 31.25 -10.76
CA MET A 20 23.77 30.81 -10.05
C MET A 20 23.63 31.59 -8.74
N THR A 21 22.52 32.31 -8.65
CA THR A 21 21.96 32.92 -7.45
C THR A 21 21.78 31.89 -6.34
N LYS A 22 22.15 32.28 -5.12
CA LYS A 22 22.06 31.47 -3.90
C LYS A 22 20.61 31.02 -3.65
N LYS A 23 20.31 29.73 -3.87
CA LYS A 23 19.40 28.86 -3.08
C LYS A 23 19.00 27.62 -3.88
N THR A 24 19.92 26.67 -4.05
CA THR A 24 19.57 25.24 -4.23
C THR A 24 20.79 24.41 -3.86
N ILE A 25 20.85 23.90 -2.63
CA ILE A 25 21.83 22.88 -2.24
C ILE A 25 21.12 21.54 -2.46
N VAL A 26 21.48 20.87 -3.54
CA VAL A 26 21.18 19.47 -3.79
C VAL A 26 22.06 18.66 -2.84
N SER A 27 21.44 18.00 -1.85
CA SER A 27 22.11 16.98 -1.04
C SER A 27 22.08 15.67 -1.82
N LEU A 28 23.26 15.24 -2.28
CA LEU A 28 23.46 13.97 -2.94
C LEU A 28 23.74 12.89 -1.88
N VAL A 29 23.02 11.80 -2.01
CA VAL A 29 22.96 10.60 -1.17
C VAL A 29 24.32 9.89 -1.01
N SER A 30 24.57 9.37 0.19
CA SER A 30 25.39 8.17 0.40
C SER A 30 24.82 7.40 1.60
N ILE A 31 23.92 6.46 1.33
CA ILE A 31 23.48 5.46 2.31
C ILE A 31 24.34 4.22 2.08
N ILE A 32 25.24 3.97 3.04
CA ILE A 32 25.98 2.72 3.18
C ILE A 32 25.09 1.78 3.98
N ALA A 33 24.57 0.71 3.35
CA ALA A 33 23.95 -0.40 4.05
C ALA A 33 25.03 -1.33 4.61
N ILE A 34 25.17 -1.38 5.93
CA ILE A 34 25.98 -2.39 6.63
C ILE A 34 25.03 -3.48 7.10
N SER A 35 25.11 -4.63 6.45
CA SER A 35 24.50 -5.87 6.91
C SER A 35 25.42 -6.53 7.96
N THR A 36 24.96 -6.64 9.20
CA THR A 36 25.51 -7.61 10.16
C THR A 36 24.39 -8.48 10.70
N LEU A 37 24.38 -9.74 10.24
CA LEU A 37 23.85 -10.88 11.00
C LEU A 37 24.64 -11.00 12.30
N MET A 38 23.96 -11.19 13.43
CA MET A 38 24.33 -12.18 14.46
C MET A 38 23.13 -12.47 15.37
N ILE A 39 22.59 -13.69 15.24
CA ILE A 39 22.39 -14.70 16.29
C ILE A 39 22.02 -14.17 17.68
N GLY A 40 20.74 -14.30 18.05
CA GLY A 40 20.24 -14.23 19.42
C GLY A 40 19.60 -15.56 19.82
N CYS A 41 20.33 -16.35 20.62
CA CYS A 41 19.85 -17.52 21.35
C CYS A 41 19.27 -17.06 22.69
N GLY A 42 18.12 -17.57 23.12
CA GLY A 42 17.73 -17.47 24.53
C GLY A 42 16.25 -17.71 24.83
N GLY A 43 15.99 -18.77 25.61
CA GLY A 43 15.03 -18.67 26.72
C GLY A 43 13.71 -19.43 26.58
N SER A 44 13.76 -20.76 26.74
CA SER A 44 12.60 -21.55 27.13
C SER A 44 12.18 -21.18 28.56
N SER A 45 10.95 -20.72 28.74
CA SER A 45 10.25 -20.84 30.02
C SER A 45 8.75 -21.04 29.77
N SER A 46 8.30 -22.25 30.08
CA SER A 46 6.93 -22.71 30.02
C SER A 46 6.15 -22.15 31.21
N THR A 47 5.08 -21.40 30.95
CA THR A 47 3.99 -21.20 31.92
C THR A 47 2.65 -21.37 31.20
N THR A 48 1.81 -22.19 31.82
CA THR A 48 0.50 -22.68 31.41
C THR A 48 -0.49 -21.54 31.12
N PRO A 49 -1.24 -21.54 30.00
CA PRO A 49 -2.26 -20.53 29.78
C PRO A 49 -3.55 -20.88 30.52
N ALA A 50 -4.07 -19.89 31.24
CA ALA A 50 -5.44 -19.86 31.72
C ALA A 50 -6.38 -19.75 30.52
N VAL A 51 -7.46 -20.54 30.58
CA VAL A 51 -8.58 -20.53 29.65
C VAL A 51 -9.18 -19.13 29.60
N THR A 52 -8.99 -18.44 28.48
CA THR A 52 -9.67 -17.18 28.17
C THR A 52 -10.62 -17.47 27.00
N GLU A 53 -11.88 -17.06 27.16
CA GLU A 53 -12.96 -17.26 26.20
C GLU A 53 -12.61 -16.68 24.81
N PRO A 54 -13.09 -17.29 23.70
CA PRO A 54 -12.77 -16.83 22.35
C PRO A 54 -13.44 -15.47 22.08
N VAL A 55 -12.63 -14.42 22.06
CA VAL A 55 -12.98 -13.13 21.48
C VAL A 55 -13.04 -13.30 19.96
N ALA A 56 -14.10 -12.79 19.34
CA ALA A 56 -14.37 -12.91 17.91
C ALA A 56 -13.16 -12.49 17.05
N ASP A 57 -12.77 -13.44 16.22
CA ASP A 57 -11.74 -13.49 15.21
C ASP A 57 -11.76 -12.28 14.27
N THR A 58 -10.91 -11.28 14.53
CA THR A 58 -10.44 -10.38 13.47
C THR A 58 -9.48 -11.19 12.59
N GLY A 59 -10.05 -11.85 11.57
CA GLY A 59 -9.38 -12.79 10.67
C GLY A 59 -7.95 -12.40 10.35
N VAL A 60 -7.00 -13.06 11.02
CA VAL A 60 -5.58 -12.94 10.73
C VAL A 60 -5.34 -13.74 9.45
N ILE A 61 -5.27 -13.04 8.32
CA ILE A 61 -4.84 -13.63 7.05
C ILE A 61 -3.35 -13.94 7.17
N ALA A 62 -3.00 -15.19 7.48
CA ALA A 62 -1.63 -15.66 7.39
C ALA A 62 -1.22 -15.74 5.91
N GLY A 63 -0.29 -14.89 5.48
CA GLY A 63 0.21 -14.97 4.11
C GLY A 63 1.24 -13.92 3.72
N GLN A 64 1.65 -13.95 2.45
CA GLN A 64 2.71 -13.09 1.93
C GLN A 64 2.22 -11.64 1.86
N THR A 65 2.97 -10.75 2.51
CA THR A 65 2.75 -9.30 2.48
C THR A 65 3.83 -8.66 1.62
N GLN A 66 3.43 -7.83 0.65
CA GLN A 66 4.31 -6.96 -0.12
C GLN A 66 3.84 -5.52 0.03
N THR A 67 4.77 -4.58 0.17
CA THR A 67 4.46 -3.15 0.23
C THR A 67 5.31 -2.40 -0.78
N ASP A 68 4.67 -1.53 -1.55
CA ASP A 68 5.31 -0.47 -2.30
C ASP A 68 5.11 0.87 -1.57
N ASN A 69 6.21 1.60 -1.39
CA ASN A 69 6.22 2.90 -0.74
C ASN A 69 6.78 3.90 -1.74
N THR A 70 5.93 4.76 -2.28
CA THR A 70 6.34 5.82 -3.19
C THR A 70 6.28 7.17 -2.47
N THR A 71 7.41 7.86 -2.43
CA THR A 71 7.46 9.28 -2.03
C THR A 71 7.45 10.12 -3.30
N LEU A 72 6.49 11.04 -3.41
CA LEU A 72 6.34 11.85 -4.62
C LEU A 72 7.35 13.00 -4.63
N ASP A 73 8.14 13.11 -5.69
CA ASP A 73 9.16 14.15 -5.80
C ASP A 73 8.67 15.43 -6.50
N ALA A 74 9.55 16.44 -6.59
CA ALA A 74 9.26 17.73 -7.23
C ALA A 74 9.01 17.64 -8.76
N THR A 75 9.30 16.50 -9.39
CA THR A 75 8.95 16.26 -10.80
C THR A 75 7.53 15.72 -10.95
N GLN A 76 7.05 15.02 -9.92
CA GLN A 76 5.70 14.44 -9.85
C GLN A 76 4.69 15.41 -9.24
N ILE A 77 5.13 16.35 -8.40
CA ILE A 77 4.28 17.35 -7.75
C ILE A 77 4.82 18.75 -7.96
N ASN A 78 3.94 19.66 -8.35
CA ASN A 78 4.20 21.08 -8.46
C ASN A 78 3.17 21.87 -7.64
N ALA A 79 3.65 22.63 -6.65
CA ALA A 79 2.81 23.42 -5.73
C ALA A 79 1.63 22.61 -5.15
N GLY A 80 1.95 21.45 -4.56
CA GLY A 80 0.97 20.55 -3.94
C GLY A 80 0.05 19.83 -4.92
N THR A 81 0.26 19.95 -6.22
CA THR A 81 -0.57 19.35 -7.27
C THR A 81 0.20 18.29 -8.05
N VAL A 82 -0.39 17.11 -8.21
CA VAL A 82 0.15 16.01 -9.01
C VAL A 82 0.21 16.42 -10.49
N SER A 83 1.41 16.41 -11.07
CA SER A 83 1.68 16.92 -12.42
C SER A 83 1.27 15.96 -13.54
N LYS A 84 1.24 14.65 -13.27
CA LYS A 84 0.90 13.57 -14.22
C LYS A 84 0.25 12.42 -13.46
N ASP A 85 -0.49 11.55 -14.14
CA ASP A 85 -1.00 10.33 -13.53
C ASP A 85 0.14 9.52 -12.90
N ILE A 86 -0.10 9.05 -11.68
CA ILE A 86 0.84 8.23 -10.90
C ILE A 86 0.20 6.88 -10.73
N GLU A 87 0.92 5.84 -11.16
CA GLU A 87 0.52 4.46 -10.96
C GLU A 87 1.48 3.80 -9.96
N LEU A 88 0.92 3.30 -8.86
CA LEU A 88 1.62 2.44 -7.92
C LEU A 88 1.20 1.01 -8.21
N VAL A 89 2.17 0.11 -8.33
CA VAL A 89 1.92 -1.31 -8.61
C VAL A 89 2.58 -2.13 -7.52
N VAL A 90 1.77 -2.93 -6.83
CA VAL A 90 2.26 -3.93 -5.89
C VAL A 90 1.85 -5.32 -6.40
N GLU A 91 2.81 -6.24 -6.41
CA GLU A 91 2.60 -7.62 -6.80
C GLU A 91 3.15 -8.53 -5.72
N THR A 92 2.45 -9.63 -5.42
CA THR A 92 3.02 -10.68 -4.56
C THR A 92 4.23 -11.32 -5.24
N VAL A 93 5.13 -11.92 -4.44
CA VAL A 93 6.36 -12.55 -4.94
C VAL A 93 6.06 -13.64 -5.98
N ASP A 94 4.94 -14.36 -5.80
CA ASP A 94 4.45 -15.39 -6.72
C ASP A 94 3.64 -14.84 -7.90
N LYS A 95 3.44 -13.51 -7.99
CA LYS A 95 2.59 -12.81 -8.99
C LYS A 95 1.14 -13.32 -9.07
N ALA A 96 0.71 -14.06 -8.05
CA ALA A 96 -0.65 -14.57 -7.97
C ALA A 96 -1.64 -13.43 -7.73
N ALA A 97 -1.22 -12.39 -6.99
CA ALA A 97 -2.01 -11.18 -6.76
C ALA A 97 -1.23 -9.94 -7.24
N THR A 98 -1.96 -9.00 -7.84
CA THR A 98 -1.46 -7.70 -8.29
C THR A 98 -2.50 -6.65 -7.91
N SER A 99 -2.04 -5.51 -7.40
CA SER A 99 -2.88 -4.32 -7.22
C SER A 99 -2.21 -3.11 -7.82
N THR A 100 -3.01 -2.27 -8.46
CA THR A 100 -2.57 -1.00 -9.02
C THR A 100 -3.41 0.12 -8.43
N ALA A 101 -2.78 1.14 -7.87
CA ALA A 101 -3.45 2.37 -7.48
C ALA A 101 -3.06 3.50 -8.42
N THR A 102 -4.06 4.18 -8.99
CA THR A 102 -3.87 5.30 -9.91
C THR A 102 -4.35 6.59 -9.25
N ILE A 103 -3.44 7.56 -9.17
CA ILE A 103 -3.71 8.93 -8.71
C ILE A 103 -3.63 9.85 -9.93
N LYS A 104 -4.71 10.57 -10.20
CA LYS A 104 -4.82 11.38 -11.42
C LYS A 104 -4.04 12.68 -11.35
N ALA A 105 -3.57 13.15 -12.50
CA ALA A 105 -3.06 14.50 -12.67
C ALA A 105 -4.08 15.55 -12.15
N GLY A 106 -3.57 16.61 -11.54
CA GLY A 106 -4.39 17.63 -10.89
C GLY A 106 -4.87 17.25 -9.49
N THR A 107 -4.54 16.08 -8.96
CA THR A 107 -4.83 15.74 -7.56
C THR A 107 -3.99 16.61 -6.63
N GLN A 108 -4.64 17.29 -5.71
CA GLN A 108 -4.01 17.98 -4.58
C GLN A 108 -4.19 17.18 -3.28
N PHE A 109 -3.35 17.45 -2.29
CA PHE A 109 -3.45 16.82 -0.96
C PHE A 109 -3.81 17.84 0.11
N LEU A 110 -4.78 17.47 0.94
CA LEU A 110 -5.26 18.27 2.06
C LEU A 110 -4.70 17.73 3.37
N ASP A 111 -4.43 18.62 4.32
CA ASP A 111 -4.12 18.26 5.70
C ASP A 111 -5.38 17.89 6.50
N ALA A 112 -5.23 17.72 7.82
CA ALA A 112 -6.35 17.43 8.72
C ALA A 112 -7.35 18.59 8.87
N ASN A 113 -6.96 19.82 8.54
CA ASN A 113 -7.81 21.01 8.58
C ASN A 113 -8.55 21.24 7.26
N GLY A 114 -8.15 20.53 6.19
CA GLY A 114 -8.68 20.71 4.85
C GLY A 114 -7.88 21.71 4.00
N ASP A 115 -6.71 22.14 4.46
CA ASP A 115 -5.85 23.08 3.75
C ASP A 115 -4.96 22.37 2.73
N ILE A 116 -4.78 22.98 1.56
CA ILE A 116 -3.91 22.43 0.50
C ILE A 116 -2.44 22.51 0.94
N LEU A 117 -1.77 21.37 0.89
CA LEU A 117 -0.35 21.25 1.22
C LEU A 117 0.54 21.56 0.01
N ALA A 118 0.79 22.84 -0.24
CA ALA A 118 1.57 23.29 -1.41
C ALA A 118 3.06 22.87 -1.39
N ASP A 119 3.66 22.79 -0.20
CA ASP A 119 5.10 22.58 -0.02
C ASP A 119 5.44 21.21 0.60
N VAL A 120 4.46 20.32 0.72
CA VAL A 120 4.64 19.01 1.34
C VAL A 120 4.83 17.94 0.28
N VAL A 121 5.78 17.04 0.56
CA VAL A 121 6.07 15.85 -0.23
C VAL A 121 5.20 14.71 0.32
N PRO A 122 4.12 14.32 -0.37
CA PRO A 122 3.27 13.21 0.05
C PRO A 122 3.99 11.89 -0.17
N LYS A 123 3.75 10.98 0.76
CA LYS A 123 4.17 9.59 0.75
C LYS A 123 2.93 8.72 0.65
N ILE A 124 2.96 7.81 -0.31
CA ILE A 124 1.87 6.89 -0.61
C ILE A 124 2.39 5.48 -0.35
N ALA A 125 1.66 4.72 0.45
CA ALA A 125 1.93 3.32 0.69
C ALA A 125 0.81 2.49 0.07
N LEU A 126 1.18 1.52 -0.75
CA LEU A 126 0.29 0.50 -1.29
C LEU A 126 0.79 -0.87 -0.81
N THR A 127 0.03 -1.52 0.04
CA THR A 127 0.35 -2.84 0.58
C THR A 127 -0.62 -3.86 0.02
N GLN A 128 -0.11 -5.04 -0.33
CA GLN A 128 -0.92 -6.19 -0.70
C GLN A 128 -0.57 -7.37 0.19
N LYS A 129 -1.62 -8.03 0.68
CA LYS A 129 -1.56 -9.27 1.44
C LYS A 129 -2.39 -10.30 0.70
N LYS A 130 -1.78 -11.42 0.37
CA LYS A 130 -2.51 -12.61 -0.05
C LYS A 130 -2.75 -13.44 1.18
N GLY A 131 -3.92 -14.05 1.30
CA GLY A 131 -3.96 -15.26 2.10
C GLY A 131 -5.23 -16.06 1.95
N GLU A 132 -5.29 -17.05 2.82
CA GLU A 132 -6.13 -18.21 2.65
C GLU A 132 -6.76 -18.48 4.01
N SER A 133 -8.08 -18.43 4.04
CA SER A 133 -8.86 -18.83 5.22
C SER A 133 -9.45 -20.20 4.92
N ALA A 134 -9.06 -21.20 5.71
CA ALA A 134 -9.59 -22.55 5.60
C ALA A 134 -10.52 -22.83 6.78
N THR A 135 -11.78 -23.13 6.47
CA THR A 135 -12.72 -23.73 7.43
C THR A 135 -12.74 -25.25 7.23
N ALA A 136 -13.41 -25.98 8.12
CA ALA A 136 -13.56 -27.43 7.99
C ALA A 136 -14.24 -27.87 6.69
N THR A 137 -14.96 -26.97 6.02
CA THR A 137 -15.79 -27.25 4.85
C THR A 137 -15.33 -26.53 3.58
N GLU A 138 -14.69 -25.35 3.70
CA GLU A 138 -14.33 -24.54 2.54
C GLU A 138 -13.02 -23.77 2.74
N THR A 139 -12.25 -23.66 1.67
CA THR A 139 -11.06 -22.81 1.60
C THR A 139 -11.37 -21.57 0.79
N THR A 140 -11.32 -20.41 1.43
CA THR A 140 -11.54 -19.10 0.81
C THR A 140 -10.20 -18.43 0.53
N LYS A 141 -9.92 -18.19 -0.75
CA LYS A 141 -8.78 -17.39 -1.18
C LYS A 141 -9.16 -15.91 -1.18
N SER A 142 -8.31 -15.09 -0.57
CA SER A 142 -8.52 -13.66 -0.42
C SER A 142 -7.30 -12.86 -0.86
N VAL A 143 -7.56 -11.66 -1.36
CA VAL A 143 -6.55 -10.64 -1.62
C VAL A 143 -6.95 -9.39 -0.85
N GLN A 144 -6.06 -8.90 0.00
CA GLN A 144 -6.23 -7.66 0.73
C GLN A 144 -5.26 -6.61 0.19
N THR A 145 -5.78 -5.43 -0.12
CA THR A 145 -5.02 -4.28 -0.61
C THR A 145 -5.25 -3.12 0.32
N GLU A 146 -4.18 -2.53 0.84
CA GLU A 146 -4.22 -1.37 1.73
C GLU A 146 -3.59 -0.18 1.04
N ILE A 147 -4.24 0.97 1.09
CA ILE A 147 -3.69 2.23 0.61
C ILE A 147 -3.71 3.28 1.71
N ASN A 148 -2.60 4.01 1.84
CA ASN A 148 -2.40 5.05 2.84
C ASN A 148 -1.67 6.26 2.22
N PHE A 149 -2.08 7.45 2.64
CA PHE A 149 -1.50 8.73 2.22
C PHE A 149 -1.02 9.49 3.46
N THR A 150 0.27 9.82 3.48
CA THR A 150 0.92 10.52 4.59
C THR A 150 1.82 11.65 4.10
N ASP A 151 2.10 12.64 4.94
CA ASP A 151 3.18 13.60 4.71
C ASP A 151 4.55 13.03 5.11
N ALA A 152 5.61 13.83 4.95
CA ALA A 152 6.97 13.46 5.36
C ALA A 152 7.12 13.19 6.87
N ASN A 153 6.21 13.69 7.70
CA ASN A 153 6.18 13.49 9.15
C ASN A 153 5.31 12.29 9.56
N GLY A 154 4.66 11.63 8.60
CA GLY A 154 3.71 10.53 8.86
C GLY A 154 2.30 11.00 9.22
N ASN A 155 2.00 12.29 9.14
CA ASN A 155 0.64 12.78 9.32
C ASN A 155 -0.22 12.38 8.13
N LYS A 156 -1.47 12.02 8.41
CA LYS A 156 -2.46 11.71 7.39
C LYS A 156 -2.72 12.92 6.48
N ILE A 157 -2.82 12.64 5.17
CA ILE A 157 -3.26 13.62 4.17
C ILE A 157 -4.38 13.03 3.31
N THR A 158 -5.21 13.88 2.73
CA THR A 158 -6.40 13.47 1.96
C THR A 158 -6.26 13.89 0.50
N PRO A 159 -6.36 12.99 -0.49
CA PRO A 159 -6.41 13.38 -1.89
C PRO A 159 -7.73 14.11 -2.20
N THR A 160 -7.67 15.16 -3.01
CA THR A 160 -8.85 15.94 -3.46
C THR A 160 -9.63 15.27 -4.59
N GLN A 161 -9.02 14.31 -5.30
CA GLN A 161 -9.67 13.53 -6.34
C GLN A 161 -9.79 12.07 -5.94
N ALA A 162 -10.68 11.36 -6.62
CA ALA A 162 -10.86 9.93 -6.41
C ALA A 162 -9.60 9.16 -6.82
N VAL A 163 -9.29 8.11 -6.07
CA VAL A 163 -8.21 7.17 -6.36
C VAL A 163 -8.81 5.92 -6.97
N GLU A 164 -8.30 5.48 -8.12
CA GLU A 164 -8.72 4.23 -8.75
C GLU A 164 -7.80 3.11 -8.30
N VAL A 165 -8.37 2.05 -7.72
CA VAL A 165 -7.62 0.87 -7.31
C VAL A 165 -8.09 -0.31 -8.13
N LYS A 166 -7.18 -0.88 -8.92
CA LYS A 166 -7.38 -2.14 -9.63
C LYS A 166 -6.81 -3.28 -8.80
N VAL A 167 -7.59 -4.31 -8.54
CA VAL A 167 -7.17 -5.49 -7.78
C VAL A 167 -7.40 -6.72 -8.63
N LYS A 168 -6.37 -7.55 -8.80
CA LYS A 168 -6.50 -8.85 -9.44
C LYS A 168 -7.36 -9.76 -8.57
N ALA A 169 -8.36 -10.38 -9.18
CA ALA A 169 -9.24 -11.31 -8.48
C ALA A 169 -8.44 -12.48 -7.89
N PRO A 170 -8.88 -13.06 -6.75
CA PRO A 170 -8.23 -14.20 -6.15
C PRO A 170 -8.07 -15.37 -7.13
N GLU A 171 -7.04 -16.17 -6.92
CA GLU A 171 -6.71 -17.29 -7.79
C GLU A 171 -7.92 -18.22 -8.02
N GLY A 172 -8.13 -18.60 -9.29
CA GLY A 172 -9.25 -19.45 -9.69
C GLY A 172 -10.55 -18.68 -9.96
N SER A 173 -10.59 -17.36 -9.77
CA SER A 173 -11.69 -16.51 -10.24
C SER A 173 -11.67 -16.38 -11.76
N LYS A 174 -12.84 -16.29 -12.37
CA LYS A 174 -13.04 -16.09 -13.82
C LYS A 174 -13.87 -14.85 -14.09
N ALA A 175 -13.80 -14.34 -15.30
CA ALA A 175 -14.66 -13.26 -15.76
C ALA A 175 -16.14 -13.64 -15.54
N GLY A 176 -16.91 -12.73 -14.93
CA GLY A 176 -18.30 -13.01 -14.55
C GLY A 176 -18.48 -13.57 -13.14
N ASP A 177 -17.42 -14.01 -12.45
CA ASP A 177 -17.53 -14.47 -11.06
C ASP A 177 -17.91 -13.29 -10.14
N GLU A 178 -18.77 -13.58 -9.17
CA GLU A 178 -19.05 -12.67 -8.06
C GLU A 178 -17.93 -12.75 -7.03
N VAL A 179 -17.40 -11.59 -6.66
CA VAL A 179 -16.48 -11.47 -5.53
C VAL A 179 -17.01 -10.46 -4.54
N GLN A 180 -16.65 -10.71 -3.29
CA GLN A 180 -17.04 -9.88 -2.17
C GLN A 180 -15.96 -8.82 -1.95
N LEU A 181 -16.36 -7.54 -2.02
CA LEU A 181 -15.50 -6.42 -1.67
C LEU A 181 -15.90 -5.89 -0.29
N SER A 182 -14.94 -5.86 0.62
CA SER A 182 -15.09 -5.16 1.91
C SER A 182 -14.21 -3.92 1.94
N ILE A 183 -14.84 -2.76 2.22
CA ILE A 183 -14.18 -1.51 2.54
C ILE A 183 -14.66 -1.06 3.92
N PRO A 184 -13.79 -0.74 4.88
CA PRO A 184 -14.21 -0.21 6.17
C PRO A 184 -14.99 1.09 5.97
N ASP A 185 -16.17 1.23 6.58
CA ASP A 185 -16.92 2.46 6.50
C ASP A 185 -16.28 3.54 7.40
N ALA A 186 -16.21 4.73 6.82
CA ALA A 186 -15.78 5.98 7.40
C ALA A 186 -16.79 6.55 8.42
N ALA A 187 -18.05 6.11 8.37
CA ALA A 187 -19.17 6.81 8.99
C ALA A 187 -19.30 6.66 10.51
N GLU A 188 -18.77 5.61 11.15
CA GLU A 188 -19.04 5.38 12.57
C GLU A 188 -17.79 5.08 13.40
N LYS A 189 -17.49 6.01 14.32
CA LYS A 189 -16.63 5.75 15.49
C LYS A 189 -17.34 4.74 16.42
N GLY A 190 -17.36 3.48 16.01
CA GLY A 190 -17.97 2.41 16.80
C GLY A 190 -18.65 1.40 15.88
N THR A 191 -18.18 0.15 15.95
CA THR A 191 -18.83 -1.04 15.38
C THR A 191 -18.91 -1.14 13.85
N GLY A 192 -17.76 -1.36 13.22
CA GLY A 192 -17.56 -2.58 12.41
C GLY A 192 -18.45 -2.85 11.20
N GLN A 193 -18.98 -1.85 10.49
CA GLN A 193 -19.65 -2.11 9.21
C GLN A 193 -18.66 -1.95 8.05
N GLN A 194 -18.18 -3.09 7.55
CA GLN A 194 -17.60 -3.17 6.22
C GLN A 194 -18.76 -3.07 5.22
N LYS A 195 -18.74 -2.09 4.32
CA LYS A 195 -19.75 -2.05 3.26
C LYS A 195 -19.43 -3.17 2.27
N LEU A 196 -20.23 -4.23 2.33
CA LEU A 196 -20.16 -5.32 1.38
C LEU A 196 -20.69 -4.85 0.03
N VAL A 197 -19.88 -4.91 -1.00
CA VAL A 197 -20.35 -4.69 -2.37
C VAL A 197 -19.95 -5.89 -3.20
N ILE A 198 -20.92 -6.47 -3.91
CA ILE A 198 -20.67 -7.56 -4.85
C ILE A 198 -20.13 -6.91 -6.13
N PHE A 199 -18.99 -7.40 -6.58
CA PHE A 199 -18.40 -7.00 -7.85
C PHE A 199 -18.31 -8.20 -8.79
N ILE A 200 -18.37 -7.89 -10.08
CA ILE A 200 -18.18 -8.85 -11.15
C ILE A 200 -16.74 -8.71 -11.64
N VAL A 201 -16.02 -9.83 -11.68
CA VAL A 201 -14.66 -9.88 -12.24
C VAL A 201 -14.72 -9.58 -13.74
N ASP A 202 -13.88 -8.66 -14.21
CA ASP A 202 -13.83 -8.29 -15.62
C ASP A 202 -13.18 -9.38 -16.50
N ALA A 203 -13.18 -9.16 -17.82
CA ALA A 203 -12.58 -10.08 -18.79
C ALA A 203 -11.07 -10.34 -18.58
N ASN A 204 -10.37 -9.42 -17.91
CA ASN A 204 -8.95 -9.51 -17.62
C ASN A 204 -8.66 -10.10 -16.23
N GLY A 205 -9.69 -10.46 -15.46
CA GLY A 205 -9.53 -10.98 -14.11
C GLY A 205 -9.33 -9.90 -13.04
N PHE A 206 -9.73 -8.66 -13.31
CA PHE A 206 -9.56 -7.52 -12.40
C PHE A 206 -10.88 -6.96 -11.90
N LEU A 207 -10.76 -6.27 -10.78
CA LEU A 207 -11.77 -5.42 -10.17
C LEU A 207 -11.26 -4.01 -10.13
N THR A 208 -12.08 -3.05 -10.55
CA THR A 208 -11.75 -1.63 -10.40
C THR A 208 -12.65 -1.00 -9.35
N VAL A 209 -12.02 -0.45 -8.32
CA VAL A 209 -12.68 0.25 -7.23
C VAL A 209 -12.32 1.72 -7.32
N ARG A 210 -13.32 2.59 -7.34
CA ARG A 210 -13.11 4.05 -7.31
C ARG A 210 -13.37 4.56 -5.90
N ILE A 211 -12.30 4.96 -5.21
CA ILE A 211 -12.35 5.46 -3.84
C ILE A 211 -12.48 6.98 -3.87
N LEU A 212 -13.59 7.51 -3.34
CA LEU A 212 -13.82 8.95 -3.27
C LEU A 212 -12.99 9.62 -2.16
N PRO A 213 -12.63 10.91 -2.31
CA PRO A 213 -11.92 11.69 -1.29
C PRO A 213 -12.51 11.59 0.13
N ASP A 214 -13.84 11.56 0.23
CA ASP A 214 -14.53 11.52 1.53
C ASP A 214 -14.23 10.27 2.35
N ALA A 215 -13.91 9.13 1.70
CA ALA A 215 -13.48 7.93 2.41
C ALA A 215 -12.18 8.18 3.18
N PHE A 216 -11.25 8.93 2.56
CA PHE A 216 -9.97 9.30 3.17
C PHE A 216 -10.12 10.37 4.24
N LYS A 217 -11.23 11.10 4.37
CA LYS A 217 -11.40 12.06 5.47
C LYS A 217 -11.50 11.36 6.82
N ASN A 218 -12.17 10.22 6.86
CA ASN A 218 -12.44 9.50 8.10
C ASN A 218 -11.53 8.28 8.29
N LEU A 219 -10.98 7.72 7.21
CA LEU A 219 -10.09 6.56 7.26
C LEU A 219 -8.65 6.97 7.01
N THR A 220 -7.73 6.53 7.87
CA THR A 220 -6.29 6.70 7.65
C THR A 220 -5.76 5.68 6.64
N VAL A 221 -6.28 4.45 6.72
CA VAL A 221 -5.93 3.35 5.83
C VAL A 221 -7.22 2.82 5.24
N ILE A 222 -7.24 2.68 3.92
CA ILE A 222 -8.36 2.02 3.24
C ILE A 222 -7.92 0.61 2.90
N VAL A 223 -8.66 -0.35 3.42
CA VAL A 223 -8.45 -1.77 3.21
C VAL A 223 -9.51 -2.27 2.24
N ILE A 224 -9.08 -2.84 1.14
CA ILE A 224 -9.91 -3.53 0.14
C ILE A 224 -9.65 -5.02 0.32
N ILE A 225 -10.66 -5.78 0.71
CA ILE A 225 -10.58 -7.24 0.75
C ILE A 225 -11.43 -7.78 -0.39
N VAL A 226 -10.83 -8.62 -1.23
CA VAL A 226 -11.51 -9.34 -2.32
C VAL A 226 -11.51 -10.82 -2.02
N GLU A 227 -12.69 -11.40 -1.89
CA GLU A 227 -12.88 -12.83 -1.65
C GLU A 227 -13.68 -13.47 -2.77
N LYS A 228 -13.26 -14.66 -3.22
CA LYS A 228 -14.04 -15.42 -4.18
C LYS A 228 -15.25 -16.02 -3.48
N ARG A 229 -16.45 -15.74 -3.99
CA ARG A 229 -17.66 -16.38 -3.51
C ARG A 229 -17.79 -17.79 -4.11
N THR A 230 -17.81 -18.82 -3.28
CA THR A 230 -18.22 -20.15 -3.67
C THR A 230 -19.74 -20.15 -3.86
N PRO A 231 -20.28 -20.50 -5.04
CA PRO A 231 -21.72 -20.67 -5.19
C PRO A 231 -22.17 -21.79 -4.26
N VAL A 232 -23.15 -21.49 -3.39
CA VAL A 232 -23.73 -22.47 -2.47
C VAL A 232 -24.39 -23.57 -3.31
N THR A 233 -23.68 -24.67 -3.48
CA THR A 233 -24.14 -25.78 -4.31
C THR A 233 -24.99 -26.68 -3.41
N GLY A 234 -26.22 -26.24 -3.10
CA GLY A 234 -27.08 -26.99 -2.19
C GLY A 234 -28.30 -26.22 -1.67
N ALA A 235 -29.30 -26.07 -2.53
CA ALA A 235 -30.70 -26.00 -2.13
C ALA A 235 -31.56 -26.46 -3.32
N SER A 236 -31.47 -27.75 -3.64
CA SER A 236 -32.42 -28.47 -4.49
C SER A 236 -33.52 -29.07 -3.65
#